data_AF-A0A843HZ83-F1
#
_entry.id   AF-A0A843HZ83-F1
#
_cell.length_a   1.000
_cell.length_b   1.000
_cell.length_c   1.000
_cell.angle_alpha   90.00
_cell.angle_beta   90.00
_cell.angle_gamma   90.00
#
_symmetry.space_group_name_H-M   'P 1'
#
loop_
_entity.id
_entity.type
_entity.pdbx_description
1 polymer ?
#
loop_
_entity_poly.entity_id
_entity_poly.type
_entity_poly.pdbx_seq_one_letter_code
_entity_poly.pdbx_strand_id
1 'polypeptide(L)' 'MDKYQIDLINPDFAKLAKSYGIDSMKVESREDLDLAIDKAFNSNHAFLADVCVCEENIPLPK' A
#
# COMPACT_ATOMS: atom_id res chain seq x y z
N MET A 1 21.21 -17.54 1.56
CA MET A 1 20.37 -17.54 0.35
C MET A 1 20.24 -16.08 -0.01
N ASP A 2 20.89 -15.66 -1.10
CA ASP A 2 20.99 -14.24 -1.43
C ASP A 2 19.62 -13.72 -1.84
N LYS A 3 19.16 -12.66 -1.17
CA LYS A 3 17.87 -12.01 -1.43
C LYS A 3 17.96 -11.32 -2.80
N TYR A 4 17.10 -11.68 -3.75
CA TYR A 4 17.08 -11.07 -5.09
C TYR A 4 16.37 -9.71 -5.14
N GLN A 5 15.66 -9.32 -4.07
CA GLN A 5 14.96 -8.03 -4.05
C GLN A 5 15.97 -6.89 -3.84
N ILE A 6 15.73 -5.79 -4.54
CA ILE A 6 16.44 -4.54 -4.32
C ILE A 6 15.78 -3.81 -3.16
N ASP A 7 16.58 -3.33 -2.21
CA ASP A 7 16.09 -2.52 -1.10
C ASP A 7 15.60 -1.16 -1.64
N LEU A 8 14.28 -0.96 -1.64
CA LEU A 8 13.64 0.26 -2.10
C LEU A 8 13.22 1.10 -0.90
N ILE A 9 13.66 2.36 -0.86
CA ILE A 9 13.18 3.34 0.12
C ILE A 9 11.87 3.94 -0.43
N ASN A 10 10.75 3.45 0.08
CA ASN A 10 9.43 3.90 -0.35
C ASN A 10 9.08 5.28 0.24
N PRO A 11 8.56 6.22 -0.57
CA PRO A 11 7.98 7.46 -0.08
C PRO A 11 6.60 7.21 0.57
N ASP A 12 6.03 8.26 1.17
CA ASP A 12 4.65 8.24 1.67
C ASP A 12 3.68 8.42 0.49
N PHE A 13 3.20 7.31 -0.08
CA PHE A 13 2.32 7.32 -1.25
C PHE A 13 0.95 7.91 -0.92
N ALA A 14 0.46 7.71 0.31
CA ALA A 14 -0.78 8.32 0.76
C ALA A 14 -0.71 9.86 0.72
N LYS A 15 0.36 10.47 1.25
CA LYS A 15 0.56 11.93 1.17
C LYS A 15 0.72 12.41 -0.27
N LEU A 16 1.44 11.65 -1.10
CA LEU A 16 1.60 11.99 -2.50
C LEU A 16 0.24 12.01 -3.22
N ALA A 17 -0.60 10.99 -3.03
CA ALA A 17 -1.96 10.95 -3.58
C ALA A 17 -2.81 12.16 -3.16
N LYS A 18 -2.75 12.51 -1.86
CA LYS A 18 -3.45 13.70 -1.33
C LYS A 18 -3.01 14.99 -2.01
N SER A 19 -1.74 15.14 -2.37
CA SER A 19 -1.27 16.33 -3.10
C SER A 19 -1.88 16.48 -4.50
N TYR A 20 -2.34 15.38 -5.09
CA TYR A 20 -3.05 15.37 -6.37
C TYR A 20 -4.58 15.43 -6.21
N GLY A 21 -5.09 15.64 -4.99
CA GLY A 21 -6.53 15.66 -4.72
C GLY A 21 -7.19 14.28 -4.74
N ILE A 22 -6.40 13.21 -4.63
CA ILE A 22 -6.89 11.83 -4.54
C ILE A 22 -7.02 11.48 -3.05
N ASP A 23 -8.18 10.96 -2.65
CA ASP A 23 -8.38 10.48 -1.29
C ASP A 23 -7.44 9.30 -1.02
N SER A 24 -6.88 9.24 0.19
CA SER A 24 -5.93 8.17 0.49
C SER A 24 -5.86 7.81 1.97
N MET A 25 -5.46 6.57 2.22
CA MET A 25 -5.25 6.01 3.54
C MET A 25 -4.03 5.11 3.54
N LYS A 26 -3.17 5.28 4.56
CA LYS A 26 -2.10 4.34 4.86
C LYS A 26 -2.69 3.17 5.65
N VAL A 27 -2.34 1.95 5.26
CA VAL A 27 -2.85 0.70 5.82
C VAL A 27 -1.68 -0.07 6.42
N GLU A 28 -1.67 -0.20 7.75
CA GLU A 28 -0.60 -0.88 8.50
C GLU A 28 -1.09 -2.14 9.20
N SER A 29 -2.40 -2.38 9.21
CA SER A 29 -3.06 -3.53 9.82
C SER A 29 -4.14 -4.11 8.92
N ARG A 30 -4.66 -5.28 9.31
CA ARG A 30 -5.78 -5.91 8.60
C ARG A 30 -7.07 -5.13 8.80
N GLU A 31 -7.27 -4.58 9.99
CA GLU A 31 -8.41 -3.74 10.33
C GLU A 31 -8.41 -2.45 9.50
N ASP A 32 -7.22 -1.85 9.29
CA ASP A 32 -7.07 -0.69 8.40
C ASP A 32 -7.42 -1.02 6.95
N LEU A 33 -7.13 -2.25 6.50
CA LEU A 33 -7.42 -2.69 5.15
C LEU A 33 -8.93 -2.76 4.92
N ASP A 34 -9.66 -3.37 5.85
CA ASP A 34 -11.13 -3.44 5.78
C ASP A 34 -11.74 -2.03 5.75
N LEU A 35 -11.25 -1.12 6.61
CA LEU A 35 -11.68 0.28 6.62
C LEU A 35 -11.33 1.04 5.33
N ALA A 36 -10.16 0.79 4.75
CA ALA A 36 -9.73 1.44 3.51
C ALA A 36 -10.55 0.96 2.32
N ILE A 37 -10.88 -0.33 2.26
CA ILE A 37 -11.79 -0.92 1.27
C ILE A 37 -13.17 -0.27 1.40
N ASP A 38 -13.75 -0.23 2.59
CA ASP A 38 -15.07 0.38 2.81
C ASP A 38 -15.09 1.85 2.38
N LYS A 39 -14.04 2.63 2.70
CA LYS A 39 -13.94 4.02 2.26
C LYS A 39 -13.80 4.16 0.75
N ALA A 40 -13.01 3.30 0.11
CA ALA A 40 -12.81 3.31 -1.32
C ALA A 40 -14.12 3.02 -2.08
N PHE A 41 -14.86 2.00 -1.63
CA PHE A 41 -16.11 1.56 -2.30
C PHE A 41 -17.31 2.45 -1.99
N ASN A 42 -17.34 3.14 -0.84
CA ASN A 42 -18.39 4.11 -0.52
C ASN A 42 -18.13 5.52 -1.10
N SER A 43 -16.97 5.74 -1.73
CA SER A 43 -16.65 6.98 -2.42
C SER A 43 -16.93 6.86 -3.92
N ASN A 44 -17.47 7.92 -4.52
CA ASN A 44 -17.59 8.05 -5.98
C ASN A 44 -16.35 8.73 -6.60
N HIS A 45 -15.26 8.83 -5.85
CA HIS A 45 -14.02 9.48 -6.24
C HIS A 45 -12.84 8.50 -6.22
N ALA A 46 -11.73 8.88 -6.85
CA ALA A 46 -10.51 8.08 -6.82
C ALA A 46 -9.98 7.96 -5.39
N PHE A 47 -9.56 6.75 -5.02
CA PHE A 47 -9.01 6.44 -3.70
C PHE A 47 -7.73 5.62 -3.82
N LEU A 48 -6.71 5.94 -3.02
CA LEU A 48 -5.45 5.19 -2.92
C LEU A 48 -5.26 4.62 -1.51
N ALA A 49 -5.20 3.29 -1.42
CA ALA A 49 -4.79 2.58 -0.21
C ALA A 49 -3.28 2.27 -0.29
N ASP A 50 -2.49 2.88 0.59
CA ASP A 50 -1.04 2.63 0.72
C ASP A 50 -0.81 1.50 1.73
N VAL A 51 -0.76 0.26 1.22
CA VAL A 51 -0.71 -0.97 2.03
C VAL A 51 0.73 -1.35 2.35
N CYS A 52 1.10 -1.21 3.61
CA CYS A 52 2.40 -1.64 4.11
C CYS A 52 2.40 -3.15 4.36
N VAL A 53 3.12 -3.89 3.52
CA VAL A 53 3.28 -5.35 3.66
C VAL A 53 4.67 -5.68 4.20
N CYS A 54 4.79 -6.84 4.85
CA CYS A 54 6.07 -7.38 5.27
C CYS A 54 6.88 -7.86 4.06
N GLU A 55 8.21 -7.89 4.19
CA GLU A 55 9.05 -8.54 3.19
C GLU A 55 8.80 -10.06 3.20
N GLU A 56 8.56 -10.64 2.02
CA GLU A 56 8.45 -12.08 1.84
C GLU A 56 9.75 -12.66 1.25
N ASN A 57 10.13 -13.85 1.72
CA ASN A 57 11.24 -14.58 1.13
C ASN A 57 10.76 -15.33 -0.12
N ILE A 58 10.87 -14.70 -1.28
CA ILE A 58 10.47 -15.30 -2.57
C ILE A 58 11.59 -16.24 -3.06
N PRO A 59 11.37 -17.56 -3.11
CA PRO A 59 12.39 -18.50 -3.58
C PRO A 59 12.52 -18.49 -5.10
N LEU A 60 13.72 -18.78 -5.62
CA LEU A 60 13.95 -18.94 -7.06
C LEU A 60 13.24 -20.19 -7.61
N PRO A 61 12.64 -20.13 -8.81
CA PRO A 61 12.28 -21.32 -9.57
C PRO A 61 13.51 -22.20 -9.79
N LYS A 62 13.35 -23.53 -9.69
CA LYS A 62 14.43 -24.50 -9.96
C LYS A 62 14.56 -24.79 -11.44
#